data_AF-A0A239IAN9-F1
#
_entry.id   AF-A0A239IAN9-F1
#
_cell.length_a   1.000
_cell.length_b   1.000
_cell.length_c   1.000
_cell.angle_alpha   90.00
_cell.angle_beta   90.00
_cell.angle_gamma   90.00
#
_symmetry.space_group_name_H-M   'P 1'
#
loop_
_entity.id
_entity.type
_entity.pdbx_description
1 polymer ?
#
loop_
_entity_poly.entity_id
_entity_poly.type
_entity_poly.pdbx_seq_one_letter_code
_entity_poly.pdbx_strand_id
1 'polypeptide(L)'
;MIFRCFGQTVSAAFVAFVCLVGIVGCSSGSGESVATEMPTAAAVALKWNEGFDPEDLVRGTGYEMSDAQRAVLADGEITYDEYQAAFQRFRACAGAAGVNVEVMGEENQVIDYRFEDVGDSLERHDQCLAEEFDSVNTLWGWHRDNWGVEAGVLAECLRERGEEPRLLVWEKSEQLRDMGVDPQVECLDAKLGPDFSG
;
A
#
# COMPACT_ATOMS: atom_id res chain seq x y z
N MET A 1 -31.41 -68.28 18.58
CA MET A 1 -30.90 -68.89 17.34
C MET A 1 -29.42 -68.53 17.23
N ILE A 2 -28.58 -69.53 17.33
CA ILE A 2 -27.12 -69.48 17.21
C ILE A 2 -26.81 -70.03 15.81
N PHE A 3 -26.01 -69.33 15.03
CA PHE A 3 -25.16 -69.96 14.01
C PHE A 3 -23.87 -69.15 13.86
N ARG A 4 -22.78 -69.76 14.35
CA ARG A 4 -21.40 -69.50 13.94
C ARG A 4 -21.18 -70.19 12.59
N CYS A 5 -20.25 -69.69 11.76
CA CYS A 5 -19.24 -70.53 11.11
C CYS A 5 -18.11 -69.70 10.46
N PHE A 6 -16.87 -70.14 10.75
CA PHE A 6 -15.65 -70.22 9.92
C PHE A 6 -15.15 -68.96 9.18
N GLY A 7 -13.90 -68.50 9.30
CA GLY A 7 -12.65 -69.17 9.68
C GLY A 7 -11.90 -69.67 8.44
N GLN A 8 -11.02 -68.84 7.87
CA GLN A 8 -9.96 -69.32 6.98
C GLN A 8 -8.72 -68.41 7.07
N THR A 9 -7.68 -68.96 7.72
CA THR A 9 -6.28 -68.55 7.66
C THR A 9 -5.61 -69.20 6.47
N VAL A 10 -4.84 -68.46 5.66
CA VAL A 10 -3.71 -69.04 4.93
C VAL A 10 -2.52 -68.08 4.94
N SER A 11 -1.41 -68.68 5.34
CA SER A 11 0.00 -68.34 5.46
C SER A 11 0.62 -67.19 4.68
N ALA A 12 1.60 -66.61 5.37
CA ALA A 12 2.70 -65.78 4.92
C ALA A 12 3.54 -66.41 3.79
N ALA A 13 4.02 -65.55 2.89
CA ALA A 13 5.26 -65.76 2.15
C ALA A 13 6.03 -64.42 2.08
N PHE A 14 7.20 -64.45 2.70
CA PHE A 14 8.28 -63.47 2.64
C PHE A 14 8.79 -63.27 1.20
N VAL A 15 8.89 -62.03 0.71
CA VAL A 15 9.91 -61.62 -0.28
C VAL A 15 10.36 -60.16 -0.05
N ALA A 16 11.63 -60.05 0.34
CA ALA A 16 12.64 -59.01 0.09
C ALA A 16 12.26 -57.53 -0.18
N PHE A 17 12.66 -56.68 0.78
CA PHE A 17 13.70 -55.65 0.62
C PHE A 17 13.72 -54.79 -0.67
N VAL A 18 13.17 -53.57 -0.58
CA VAL A 18 13.78 -52.37 -1.17
C VAL A 18 13.59 -51.21 -0.17
N CYS A 19 14.70 -50.74 0.38
CA CYS A 19 14.80 -49.47 1.08
C CYS A 19 14.35 -48.34 0.13
N LEU A 20 13.27 -47.65 0.48
CA LEU A 20 13.05 -46.28 0.04
C LEU A 20 13.02 -45.41 1.29
N VAL A 21 14.19 -44.83 1.55
CA VAL A 21 14.36 -43.66 2.42
C VAL A 21 13.61 -42.52 1.71
N GLY A 22 12.33 -42.39 2.01
CA GLY A 22 11.51 -41.24 1.64
C GLY A 22 11.74 -40.14 2.66
N ILE A 23 12.50 -39.14 2.23
CA ILE A 23 12.87 -37.91 2.93
C ILE A 23 11.65 -37.31 3.65
N VAL A 24 11.71 -37.21 4.99
CA VAL A 24 10.85 -36.28 5.75
C VAL A 24 11.34 -34.89 5.39
N GLY A 25 10.74 -34.31 4.35
CA GLY A 25 10.96 -32.93 3.97
C GLY A 25 10.47 -32.03 5.09
N CYS A 26 11.38 -31.23 5.65
CA CYS A 26 11.01 -30.04 6.40
C CYS A 26 10.06 -29.22 5.52
N SER A 27 8.78 -29.14 5.91
CA SER A 27 7.92 -28.05 5.48
C SER A 27 8.44 -26.79 6.15
N SER A 28 9.53 -26.24 5.62
CA SER A 28 9.85 -24.82 5.77
C SER A 28 8.66 -24.08 5.18
N GLY A 29 7.77 -23.61 6.05
CA GLY A 29 6.76 -22.64 5.66
C GLY A 29 7.49 -21.41 5.14
N SER A 30 7.69 -21.37 3.84
CA SER A 30 7.78 -20.12 3.12
C SER A 30 6.49 -19.39 3.47
N GLY A 31 6.60 -18.39 4.34
CA GLY A 31 5.58 -17.36 4.42
C GLY A 31 5.49 -16.78 3.01
N GLU A 32 4.54 -17.29 2.22
CA GLU A 32 3.98 -16.54 1.12
C GLU A 32 3.43 -15.30 1.79
N SER A 33 4.18 -14.20 1.72
CA SER A 33 3.64 -12.89 2.03
C SER A 33 2.49 -12.73 1.05
N VAL A 34 1.26 -12.90 1.55
CA VAL A 34 0.06 -12.51 0.82
C VAL A 34 0.05 -10.98 0.88
N ALA A 35 0.98 -10.37 0.16
CA ALA A 35 0.88 -9.00 -0.27
C ALA A 35 -0.33 -9.03 -1.21
N THR A 36 -1.47 -8.58 -0.71
CA THR A 36 -2.62 -8.24 -1.56
C THR A 36 -2.06 -7.42 -2.72
N GLU A 37 -2.21 -7.92 -3.95
CA GLU A 37 -1.64 -7.24 -5.12
C GLU A 37 -2.06 -5.77 -5.11
N MET A 38 -1.08 -4.87 -5.17
CA MET A 38 -1.34 -3.44 -5.20
C MET A 38 -2.20 -3.13 -6.42
N PRO A 39 -3.34 -2.44 -6.27
CA PRO A 39 -4.11 -1.99 -7.41
C PRO A 39 -3.25 -1.05 -8.27
N THR A 40 -3.35 -1.25 -9.59
CA THR A 40 -2.59 -0.50 -10.58
C THR A 40 -3.14 0.92 -10.80
N ALA A 41 -4.35 1.20 -10.31
CA ALA A 41 -4.99 2.51 -10.38
C ALA A 41 -5.64 2.88 -9.04
N ALA A 42 -5.65 4.18 -8.75
CA ALA A 42 -6.27 4.78 -7.58
C ALA A 42 -7.74 5.13 -7.81
N ALA A 43 -8.47 4.35 -8.61
CA ALA A 43 -9.93 4.46 -8.85
C ALA A 43 -10.76 4.58 -7.56
N VAL A 44 -10.18 4.12 -6.45
CA VAL A 44 -10.81 4.15 -5.14
C VAL A 44 -10.69 5.53 -4.49
N ALA A 45 -9.65 6.34 -4.74
CA ALA A 45 -9.27 7.52 -3.97
C ALA A 45 -10.30 8.67 -3.93
N LEU A 46 -11.07 8.90 -4.98
CA LEU A 46 -12.07 9.99 -5.01
C LEU A 46 -13.46 9.57 -4.56
N LYS A 47 -13.69 8.27 -4.32
CA LYS A 47 -14.94 7.79 -3.71
C LYS A 47 -14.99 8.02 -2.19
N TRP A 48 -13.96 8.65 -1.62
CA TRP A 48 -13.68 8.70 -0.17
C TRP A 48 -14.53 9.70 0.60
N ASN A 49 -15.18 10.65 -0.07
CA ASN A 49 -16.14 11.54 0.55
C ASN A 49 -17.08 12.09 -0.51
N GLU A 50 -18.37 11.74 -0.45
CA GLU A 50 -19.40 12.50 -1.17
C GLU A 50 -19.28 13.97 -0.75
N GLY A 51 -18.82 14.84 -1.66
CA GLY A 51 -18.65 16.28 -1.40
C GLY A 51 -17.22 16.75 -1.17
N PHE A 52 -16.19 15.89 -1.30
CA PHE A 52 -14.82 16.38 -1.43
C PHE A 52 -14.60 16.95 -2.83
N ASP A 53 -14.18 18.22 -2.90
CA ASP A 53 -13.76 18.88 -4.13
C ASP A 53 -12.23 18.94 -4.14
N PRO A 54 -11.53 18.29 -5.10
CA PRO A 54 -10.07 18.39 -5.20
C PRO A 54 -9.55 19.83 -5.31
N GLU A 55 -10.36 20.78 -5.80
CA GLU A 55 -9.97 22.19 -5.81
C GLU A 55 -9.79 22.78 -4.40
N ASP A 56 -10.39 22.17 -3.37
CA ASP A 56 -10.22 22.59 -1.98
C ASP A 56 -8.76 22.50 -1.51
N LEU A 57 -7.99 21.54 -2.06
CA LEU A 57 -6.58 21.35 -1.71
C LEU A 57 -5.72 22.55 -2.10
N VAL A 58 -5.98 23.13 -3.28
CA VAL A 58 -5.20 24.27 -3.78
C VAL A 58 -5.78 25.62 -3.34
N ARG A 59 -7.07 25.70 -2.99
CA ARG A 59 -7.75 26.98 -2.72
C ARG A 59 -7.10 27.81 -1.62
N GLY A 60 -6.49 27.17 -0.63
CA GLY A 60 -5.80 27.83 0.48
C GLY A 60 -4.43 28.43 0.12
N THR A 61 -3.86 28.05 -1.03
CA THR A 61 -2.50 28.44 -1.45
C THR A 61 -2.45 29.78 -2.18
N GLY A 62 -3.58 30.23 -2.73
CA GLY A 62 -3.65 31.41 -3.59
C GLY A 62 -3.33 31.14 -5.07
N TYR A 63 -3.08 29.88 -5.43
CA TYR A 63 -2.90 29.41 -6.81
C TYR A 63 -4.14 28.67 -7.31
N GLU A 64 -4.19 28.41 -8.62
CA GLU A 64 -5.26 27.64 -9.28
C GLU A 64 -4.68 26.41 -9.96
N MET A 65 -5.44 25.31 -10.02
CA MET A 65 -5.02 24.15 -10.81
C MET A 65 -4.97 24.46 -12.31
N SER A 66 -4.07 23.76 -13.01
CA SER A 66 -4.06 23.72 -14.47
C SER A 66 -5.23 22.90 -15.02
N ASP A 67 -5.62 23.17 -16.26
CA ASP A 67 -6.64 22.37 -16.95
C ASP A 67 -6.20 20.90 -17.11
N ALA A 68 -4.89 20.66 -17.22
CA ALA A 68 -4.34 19.32 -17.31
C ALA A 68 -4.51 18.55 -16.00
N GLN A 69 -4.29 19.20 -14.85
CA GLN A 69 -4.53 18.59 -13.54
C GLN A 69 -6.04 18.35 -13.32
N ARG A 70 -6.90 19.31 -13.64
CA ARG A 70 -8.37 19.12 -13.61
C ARG A 70 -8.82 17.94 -14.46
N ALA A 71 -8.23 17.77 -15.65
CA ALA A 71 -8.59 16.67 -16.54
C ALA A 71 -8.26 15.29 -15.94
N VAL A 72 -7.12 15.15 -15.26
CA VAL A 72 -6.74 13.91 -14.53
C VAL A 72 -7.74 13.59 -13.42
N LEU A 73 -8.32 14.61 -12.78
CA LEU A 73 -9.22 14.42 -11.64
C LEU A 73 -10.69 14.27 -12.07
N ALA A 74 -11.00 14.47 -13.35
CA ALA A 74 -12.37 14.64 -13.83
C ALA A 74 -13.24 13.38 -13.76
N ASP A 75 -12.65 12.20 -13.88
CA ASP A 75 -13.36 10.92 -13.89
C ASP A 75 -13.41 10.23 -12.52
N GLY A 76 -12.77 10.80 -11.50
CA GLY A 76 -12.72 10.19 -10.17
C GLY A 76 -11.63 9.13 -10.01
N GLU A 77 -10.75 8.95 -10.98
CA GLU A 77 -9.70 7.94 -10.94
C GLU A 77 -8.35 8.58 -11.28
N ILE A 78 -7.30 8.19 -10.55
CA ILE A 78 -5.92 8.57 -10.90
C ILE A 78 -5.21 7.27 -11.22
N THR A 79 -4.69 7.13 -12.42
CA THR A 79 -3.79 6.02 -12.79
C THR A 79 -2.35 6.37 -12.47
N TYR A 80 -1.48 5.36 -12.37
CA TYR A 80 -0.05 5.62 -12.14
C TYR A 80 0.59 6.43 -13.28
N ASP A 81 0.18 6.17 -14.53
CA ASP A 81 0.67 6.91 -15.69
C ASP A 81 0.28 8.40 -15.61
N GLU A 82 -0.93 8.71 -15.15
CA GLU A 82 -1.40 10.09 -14.94
C GLU A 82 -0.67 10.79 -13.80
N TYR A 83 -0.42 10.07 -12.70
CA TYR A 83 0.40 10.55 -11.58
C TYR A 83 1.82 10.91 -12.07
N GLN A 84 2.49 10.00 -12.79
CA GLN A 84 3.81 10.26 -13.36
C GLN A 84 3.77 11.43 -14.36
N ALA A 85 2.76 11.50 -15.23
CA ALA A 85 2.61 12.60 -16.17
C ALA A 85 2.41 13.95 -15.48
N ALA A 86 1.64 13.99 -14.39
CA ALA A 86 1.46 15.18 -13.57
C ALA A 86 2.78 15.63 -12.92
N PHE A 87 3.56 14.70 -12.36
CA PHE A 87 4.89 15.00 -11.84
C PHE A 87 5.82 15.59 -12.91
N GLN A 88 5.80 15.04 -14.13
CA GLN A 88 6.62 15.59 -15.22
C GLN A 88 6.20 17.02 -15.62
N ARG A 89 4.90 17.34 -15.58
CA ARG A 89 4.43 18.72 -15.83
C ARG A 89 4.90 19.67 -14.74
N PHE A 90 4.76 19.28 -13.47
CA PHE A 90 5.29 20.06 -12.34
C PHE A 90 6.79 20.30 -12.49
N ARG A 91 7.58 19.25 -12.74
CA ARG A 91 9.03 19.36 -12.94
C ARG A 91 9.39 20.25 -14.12
N ALA A 92 8.63 20.20 -15.21
CA ALA A 92 8.82 21.07 -16.37
C ALA A 92 8.49 22.55 -16.06
N CYS A 93 7.38 22.81 -15.36
CA CYS A 93 7.00 24.14 -14.88
C CYS A 93 8.09 24.71 -13.96
N ALA A 94 8.48 23.95 -12.93
CA ALA A 94 9.51 24.34 -11.98
C ALA A 94 10.84 24.63 -12.69
N GLY A 95 11.25 23.76 -13.61
CA GLY A 95 12.46 23.95 -14.42
C GLY A 95 12.42 25.20 -15.30
N ALA A 96 11.28 25.49 -15.94
CA ALA A 96 11.08 26.72 -16.72
C ALA A 96 11.13 27.98 -15.83
N ALA A 97 10.70 27.85 -14.57
CA ALA A 97 10.79 28.88 -13.55
C ALA A 97 12.18 28.97 -12.90
N GLY A 98 13.15 28.13 -13.27
CA GLY A 98 14.50 28.13 -12.73
C GLY A 98 14.66 27.39 -11.39
N VAL A 99 13.69 26.56 -11.03
CA VAL A 99 13.73 25.67 -9.86
C VAL A 99 14.15 24.26 -10.32
N ASN A 100 15.21 23.72 -9.71
CA ASN A 100 15.64 22.36 -10.00
C ASN A 100 14.93 21.36 -9.07
N VAL A 101 14.17 20.44 -9.66
CA VAL A 101 13.54 19.32 -8.95
C VAL A 101 14.28 18.03 -9.27
N GLU A 102 14.89 17.45 -8.24
CA GLU A 102 15.66 16.21 -8.30
C GLU A 102 14.85 15.04 -7.73
N VAL A 103 14.76 13.95 -8.48
CA VAL A 103 14.12 12.71 -8.03
C VAL A 103 15.11 11.94 -7.15
N MET A 104 14.70 11.64 -5.94
CA MET A 104 15.49 10.91 -4.95
C MET A 104 15.24 9.39 -5.02
N GLY A 105 14.06 9.00 -5.48
CA GLY A 105 13.67 7.62 -5.63
C GLY A 105 12.16 7.49 -5.83
N GLU A 106 11.69 6.26 -5.71
CA GLU A 106 10.27 5.96 -5.69
C GLU A 106 10.05 4.75 -4.77
N GLU A 107 9.09 4.87 -3.86
CA GLU A 107 8.68 3.79 -2.98
C GLU A 107 7.15 3.67 -3.02
N ASN A 108 6.63 2.45 -3.14
CA ASN A 108 5.19 2.20 -3.22
C ASN A 108 4.49 3.08 -4.29
N GLN A 109 5.17 3.29 -5.42
CA GLN A 109 4.71 4.16 -6.52
C GLN A 109 4.48 5.63 -6.13
N VAL A 110 5.08 6.10 -5.04
CA VAL A 110 5.12 7.51 -4.64
C VAL A 110 6.51 8.04 -4.96
N ILE A 111 6.57 9.10 -5.76
CA ILE A 111 7.83 9.72 -6.19
C ILE A 111 8.38 10.55 -5.04
N ASP A 112 9.60 10.23 -4.61
CA ASP A 112 10.35 11.05 -3.66
C ASP A 112 11.22 12.05 -4.45
N TYR A 113 11.12 13.32 -4.09
CA TYR A 113 11.84 14.39 -4.76
C TYR A 113 12.25 15.50 -3.79
N ARG A 114 13.30 16.22 -4.18
CA ARG A 114 13.76 17.43 -3.47
C ARG A 114 13.93 18.59 -4.44
N PHE A 115 13.89 19.80 -3.90
CA PHE A 115 14.29 21.01 -4.60
C PHE A 115 15.24 21.84 -3.72
N GLU A 116 16.05 22.67 -4.34
CA GLU A 116 16.91 23.60 -3.61
C GLU A 116 16.15 24.89 -3.31
N ASP A 117 16.08 25.27 -2.03
CA ASP A 117 15.47 26.53 -1.60
C ASP A 117 16.51 27.67 -1.58
N VAL A 118 16.55 28.43 -2.67
CA VAL A 118 17.43 29.59 -2.88
C VAL A 118 16.64 30.79 -3.39
N GLY A 119 16.48 31.81 -2.54
CA GLY A 119 15.79 33.06 -2.90
C GLY A 119 14.30 32.84 -3.13
N ASP A 120 13.75 33.33 -4.24
CA ASP A 120 12.33 33.20 -4.58
C ASP A 120 11.99 31.84 -5.23
N SER A 121 12.82 30.81 -5.04
CA SER A 121 12.56 29.47 -5.58
C SER A 121 11.36 28.79 -4.94
N LEU A 122 11.11 29.04 -3.65
CA LEU A 122 10.00 28.44 -2.93
C LEU A 122 8.65 28.88 -3.49
N GLU A 123 8.45 30.19 -3.70
CA GLU A 123 7.19 30.70 -4.28
C GLU A 123 6.93 30.12 -5.67
N ARG A 124 7.94 30.08 -6.54
CA ARG A 124 7.86 29.49 -7.89
C ARG A 124 7.63 27.98 -7.87
N HIS A 125 8.26 27.29 -6.92
CA HIS A 125 8.03 25.87 -6.68
C HIS A 125 6.57 25.62 -6.30
N ASP A 126 6.07 26.34 -5.30
CA ASP A 126 4.72 26.16 -4.75
C ASP A 126 3.64 26.51 -5.78
N GLN A 127 3.87 27.53 -6.61
CA GLN A 127 3.02 27.83 -7.75
C GLN A 127 2.95 26.63 -8.71
N CYS A 128 4.09 26.14 -9.19
CA CYS A 128 4.13 25.02 -10.12
C CYS A 128 3.60 23.72 -9.53
N LEU A 129 3.80 23.49 -8.23
CA LEU A 129 3.27 22.35 -7.52
C LEU A 129 1.74 22.43 -7.48
N ALA A 130 1.18 23.54 -7.02
CA ALA A 130 -0.26 23.76 -6.96
C ALA A 130 -0.93 23.66 -8.34
N GLU A 131 -0.33 24.28 -9.36
CA GLU A 131 -0.86 24.28 -10.73
C GLU A 131 -0.87 22.86 -11.34
N GLU A 132 0.21 22.09 -11.20
CA GLU A 132 0.40 20.90 -12.04
C GLU A 132 0.30 19.55 -11.33
N PHE A 133 0.50 19.48 -10.01
CA PHE A 133 0.71 18.20 -9.34
C PHE A 133 0.11 18.04 -7.94
N ASP A 134 -0.10 19.11 -7.17
CA ASP A 134 -0.40 19.02 -5.73
C ASP A 134 -1.61 18.15 -5.38
N SER A 135 -2.75 18.34 -6.06
CA SER A 135 -3.97 17.59 -5.78
C SER A 135 -3.83 16.13 -6.23
N VAL A 136 -3.23 15.91 -7.40
CA VAL A 136 -2.93 14.55 -7.89
C VAL A 136 -1.97 13.83 -6.94
N ASN A 137 -0.94 14.50 -6.46
CA ASN A 137 0.06 13.95 -5.54
C ASN A 137 -0.55 13.61 -4.18
N THR A 138 -1.33 14.53 -3.62
CA THR A 138 -2.01 14.35 -2.34
C THR A 138 -2.96 13.16 -2.39
N LEU A 139 -3.84 13.10 -3.39
CA LEU A 139 -4.83 12.04 -3.53
C LEU A 139 -4.20 10.68 -3.84
N TRP A 140 -3.16 10.67 -4.68
CA TRP A 140 -2.38 9.47 -4.95
C TRP A 140 -1.66 8.97 -3.70
N GLY A 141 -1.04 9.87 -2.92
CA GLY A 141 -0.39 9.56 -1.65
C GLY A 141 -1.35 8.92 -0.65
N TRP A 142 -2.51 9.57 -0.39
CA TRP A 142 -3.55 9.03 0.50
C TRP A 142 -4.04 7.66 0.09
N HIS A 143 -4.13 7.40 -1.21
CA HIS A 143 -4.40 6.07 -1.70
C HIS A 143 -3.23 5.15 -1.31
N ARG A 144 -2.01 5.45 -1.77
CA ARG A 144 -0.83 4.59 -1.57
C ARG A 144 -0.52 4.27 -0.11
N ASP A 145 -0.83 5.15 0.84
CA ASP A 145 -0.71 4.87 2.27
C ASP A 145 -1.41 3.57 2.69
N ASN A 146 -2.50 3.18 2.03
CA ASN A 146 -3.23 1.93 2.34
C ASN A 146 -2.51 0.64 1.93
N TRP A 147 -1.39 0.75 1.19
CA TRP A 147 -0.54 -0.35 0.73
C TRP A 147 0.92 -0.22 1.18
N GLY A 148 1.25 0.82 1.96
CA GLY A 148 2.59 1.04 2.48
C GLY A 148 3.00 0.06 3.59
N VAL A 149 4.22 0.21 4.10
CA VAL A 149 4.79 -0.62 5.18
C VAL A 149 3.89 -0.61 6.42
N GLU A 150 3.37 0.56 6.82
CA GLU A 150 2.44 0.71 7.93
C GLU A 150 1.18 -0.14 7.74
N ALA A 151 0.53 -0.03 6.58
CA ALA A 151 -0.66 -0.80 6.24
C ALA A 151 -0.42 -2.31 6.30
N GLY A 152 0.76 -2.75 5.83
CA GLY A 152 1.19 -4.14 5.89
C GLY A 152 1.33 -4.64 7.33
N VAL A 153 1.97 -3.85 8.20
CA VAL A 153 2.16 -4.20 9.62
C VAL A 153 0.81 -4.24 10.36
N LEU A 154 -0.06 -3.27 10.16
CA LEU A 154 -1.40 -3.27 10.77
C LEU A 154 -2.22 -4.47 10.29
N ALA A 155 -2.16 -4.80 9.00
CA ALA A 155 -2.84 -5.95 8.42
C ALA A 155 -2.31 -7.27 9.01
N GLU A 156 -1.00 -7.42 9.18
CA GLU A 156 -0.40 -8.57 9.85
C GLU A 156 -0.86 -8.68 11.31
N CYS A 157 -0.86 -7.55 12.04
CA CYS A 157 -1.27 -7.50 13.44
C CYS A 157 -2.73 -7.95 13.66
N LEU A 158 -3.62 -7.60 12.73
CA LEU A 158 -5.02 -8.05 12.71
C LEU A 158 -5.13 -9.56 12.44
N ARG A 159 -4.39 -10.07 11.44
CA ARG A 159 -4.41 -11.50 11.10
C ARG A 159 -3.87 -12.38 12.22
N GLU A 160 -2.83 -11.94 12.93
CA GLU A 160 -2.32 -12.61 14.13
C GLU A 160 -3.39 -12.76 15.24
N ARG A 161 -4.40 -11.89 15.23
CA ARG A 161 -5.52 -11.89 16.17
C ARG A 161 -6.78 -12.55 15.61
N GLY A 162 -6.70 -13.12 14.42
CA GLY A 162 -7.81 -13.83 13.77
C GLY A 162 -8.82 -12.93 13.07
N GLU A 163 -8.48 -11.65 12.83
CA GLU A 163 -9.33 -10.71 12.09
C GLU A 163 -8.85 -10.55 10.65
N GLU A 164 -9.79 -10.41 9.70
CA GLU A 164 -9.46 -10.05 8.33
C GLU A 164 -9.28 -8.51 8.23
N PRO A 165 -8.14 -8.02 7.71
CA PRO A 165 -7.89 -6.58 7.62
C PRO A 165 -8.83 -5.89 6.64
N ARG A 166 -9.40 -4.76 7.06
CA ARG A 166 -10.07 -3.83 6.15
C ARG A 166 -9.08 -3.16 5.21
N LEU A 167 -9.60 -2.59 4.12
CA LEU A 167 -8.77 -2.05 3.06
C LEU A 167 -7.99 -0.81 3.50
N LEU A 168 -8.60 0.07 4.31
CA LEU A 168 -8.00 1.37 4.60
C LEU A 168 -7.12 1.32 5.86
N VAL A 169 -6.01 2.08 5.91
CA VAL A 169 -5.11 2.11 7.09
C VAL A 169 -5.83 2.56 8.36
N TRP A 170 -6.64 3.61 8.25
CA TRP A 170 -7.41 4.12 9.39
C TRP A 170 -8.44 3.07 9.87
N GLU A 171 -9.08 2.35 8.95
CA GLU A 171 -10.00 1.27 9.29
C GLU A 171 -9.30 0.11 10.00
N LYS A 172 -8.08 -0.27 9.57
CA LYS A 172 -7.27 -1.28 10.27
C LYS A 172 -6.94 -0.83 11.69
N SER A 173 -6.56 0.44 11.84
CA SER A 173 -6.31 1.05 13.15
C SER A 173 -7.54 1.04 14.04
N GLU A 174 -8.73 1.33 13.49
CA GLU A 174 -9.99 1.24 14.22
C GLU A 174 -10.33 -0.20 14.61
N GLN A 175 -10.17 -1.17 13.71
CA GLN A 175 -10.38 -2.59 14.05
C GLN A 175 -9.52 -3.02 15.24
N LEU A 176 -8.25 -2.62 15.26
CA LEU A 176 -7.35 -2.90 16.39
C LEU A 176 -7.83 -2.22 17.69
N ARG A 177 -8.22 -0.94 17.62
CA ARG A 177 -8.75 -0.21 18.79
C ARG A 177 -10.04 -0.81 19.33
N ASP A 178 -10.93 -1.27 18.46
CA ASP A 178 -12.18 -1.94 18.84
C ASP A 178 -11.92 -3.25 19.62
N MET A 179 -10.77 -3.89 19.38
CA MET A 179 -10.29 -5.06 20.13
C MET A 179 -9.53 -4.72 21.41
N GLY A 180 -9.37 -3.42 21.72
CA GLY A 180 -8.56 -2.93 22.84
C GLY A 180 -7.05 -3.02 22.61
N VAL A 181 -6.62 -3.06 21.35
CA VAL A 181 -5.20 -3.08 20.96
C VAL A 181 -4.80 -1.68 20.55
N ASP A 182 -3.72 -1.15 21.12
CA ASP A 182 -3.13 0.11 20.67
C ASP A 182 -2.35 -0.13 19.35
N PRO A 183 -2.80 0.41 18.20
CA PRO A 183 -2.14 0.14 16.91
C PRO A 183 -0.69 0.63 16.87
N GLN A 184 -0.41 1.76 17.53
CA GLN A 184 0.93 2.34 17.54
C GLN A 184 1.87 1.46 18.37
N VAL A 185 1.53 1.24 19.63
CA VAL A 185 2.45 0.60 20.58
C VAL A 185 2.56 -0.91 20.33
N GLU A 186 1.42 -1.59 20.07
CA GLU A 186 1.38 -3.06 20.04
C GLU A 186 1.62 -3.66 18.65
N CYS A 187 1.58 -2.84 17.59
CA CYS A 187 1.81 -3.30 16.21
C CYS A 187 2.98 -2.55 15.56
N LEU A 188 2.88 -1.22 15.43
CA LEU A 188 3.85 -0.41 14.67
C LEU A 188 5.20 -0.34 15.39
N ASP A 189 5.26 0.21 16.59
CA ASP A 189 6.49 0.37 17.36
C ASP A 189 7.17 -0.98 17.64
N ALA A 190 6.35 -2.02 17.84
CA ALA A 190 6.83 -3.38 18.11
C ALA A 190 7.57 -4.00 16.91
N LYS A 191 7.18 -3.67 15.66
CA LYS A 191 7.77 -4.26 14.45
C LYS A 191 8.72 -3.31 13.71
N LEU A 192 8.46 -2.01 13.75
CA LEU A 192 9.18 -0.98 12.99
C LEU A 192 10.05 -0.08 13.87
N GLY A 193 9.86 -0.12 15.19
CA GLY A 193 10.50 0.76 16.15
C GLY A 193 9.74 2.07 16.37
N PRO A 194 10.00 2.78 17.48
CA PRO A 194 9.23 3.97 17.89
C PRO A 194 9.43 5.20 16.99
N ASP A 195 10.48 5.19 16.15
CA ASP A 195 10.84 6.32 15.29
C ASP A 195 10.20 6.23 13.89
N PHE A 196 9.40 5.21 13.60
CA PHE A 196 8.83 5.00 12.27
C PHE A 196 7.70 5.99 11.92
N SER A 197 6.99 6.51 12.92
CA SER A 197 5.83 7.40 12.72
C SER A 197 6.18 8.90 12.68
N GLY A 198 7.43 9.22 12.31
CA GLY A 198 8.01 10.57 12.36
C GLY A 198 7.72 11.43 11.14
#